data_AF-A0A0K9XIH6-F1
#
_entry.id   AF-A0A0K9XIH6-F1
#
_cell.length_a   1.000
_cell.length_b   1.000
_cell.length_c   1.000
_cell.angle_alpha   90.00
_cell.angle_beta   90.00
_cell.angle_gamma   90.00
#
_symmetry.space_group_name_H-M   'P 1'
#
loop_
_entity.id
_entity.type
_entity.pdbx_description
1 polymer ?
#
loop_
_entity_poly.entity_id
_entity_poly.type
_entity_poly.pdbx_seq_one_letter_code
_entity_poly.pdbx_strand_id
1 'polypeptide(L)'
;MEPTSVTPWSLASRDRSLAGALVALLRQSFTVLAPKDAAGRLDLKDDRTREAVDRLVDRFLGYVRRADGLEATETRSAVWSLLRDWDRRAAQAREADEPLYYQRTNKDQAALLKRSGQPGEGWLVADSMRSVEPNVAVEVQEPQEEVHRGEDQT
;
A
#
# COMPACT_ATOMS: atom_id res chain seq x y z
N MET A 1 16.82 0.64 -23.61
CA MET A 1 15.74 0.69 -22.60
C MET A 1 14.72 1.69 -23.10
N GLU A 2 13.63 1.21 -23.70
CA GLU A 2 12.48 2.09 -23.96
C GLU A 2 11.81 2.45 -22.62
N PRO A 3 11.27 3.66 -22.47
CA PRO A 3 10.54 4.02 -21.27
C PRO A 3 9.19 3.32 -21.33
N THR A 4 9.08 2.14 -20.73
CA THR A 4 7.77 1.52 -20.48
C THR A 4 7.01 2.49 -19.60
N SER A 5 6.04 3.19 -20.20
CA SER A 5 5.25 4.21 -19.52
C SER A 5 4.57 3.55 -18.33
N VAL A 6 5.11 3.80 -17.14
CA VAL A 6 4.45 3.46 -15.90
C VAL A 6 3.22 4.33 -15.88
N THR A 7 2.03 3.80 -16.16
CA THR A 7 0.81 4.54 -15.83
C THR A 7 0.84 4.66 -14.30
N PRO A 8 0.98 5.87 -13.74
CA PRO A 8 1.23 6.04 -12.30
C PRO A 8 0.04 5.59 -11.42
N TRP A 9 -1.03 5.08 -12.05
CA TRP A 9 -2.30 4.72 -11.44
C TRP A 9 -2.70 3.25 -11.64
N SER A 10 -1.81 2.37 -12.13
CA SER A 10 -2.15 0.94 -12.21
C SER A 10 -2.63 0.40 -10.85
N LEU A 11 -3.59 -0.53 -10.85
CA LEU A 11 -4.20 -1.10 -9.64
C LEU A 11 -3.13 -1.59 -8.63
N ALA A 12 -2.09 -2.24 -9.15
CA ALA A 12 -0.94 -2.69 -8.36
C ALA A 12 -0.10 -1.56 -7.74
N SER A 13 -0.01 -0.40 -8.39
CA SER A 13 0.66 0.78 -7.83
C SER A 13 -0.22 1.45 -6.77
N ARG A 14 -1.54 1.45 -6.94
CA ARG A 14 -2.50 1.96 -5.95
C ARG A 14 -2.51 1.14 -4.67
N ASP A 15 -2.65 -0.17 -4.80
CA ASP A 15 -2.72 -1.09 -3.66
C ASP A 15 -1.47 -1.01 -2.78
N ARG A 16 -0.30 -0.70 -3.38
CA ARG A 16 0.99 -0.64 -2.67
C ARG A 16 1.42 0.76 -2.22
N SER A 17 0.89 1.84 -2.79
CA SER A 17 1.32 3.22 -2.49
C SER A 17 0.27 4.05 -1.74
N LEU A 18 -1.03 3.78 -1.93
CA LEU A 18 -2.10 4.61 -1.37
C LEU A 18 -2.06 4.61 0.17
N ALA A 19 -1.81 3.46 0.78
CA ALA A 19 -1.67 3.33 2.23
C ALA A 19 -0.53 4.22 2.78
N GLY A 20 0.65 4.16 2.16
CA GLY A 20 1.79 4.99 2.55
C GLY A 20 1.55 6.48 2.32
N ALA A 21 0.99 6.84 1.16
CA ALA A 21 0.65 8.22 0.81
C ALA A 21 -0.40 8.82 1.77
N LEU A 22 -1.43 8.05 2.11
CA LEU A 22 -2.46 8.45 3.05
C LEU A 22 -1.90 8.68 4.45
N VAL A 23 -1.05 7.77 4.94
CA VAL A 23 -0.35 7.95 6.22
C VAL A 23 0.50 9.22 6.21
N ALA A 24 1.30 9.44 5.17
CA ALA A 24 2.12 10.64 5.05
C ALA A 24 1.26 11.92 5.04
N LEU A 25 0.16 11.90 4.29
CA LEU A 25 -0.78 13.03 4.19
C LEU A 25 -1.37 13.38 5.56
N LEU A 26 -1.89 12.40 6.32
CA LEU A 26 -2.45 12.64 7.65
C LEU A 26 -1.39 13.10 8.65
N ARG A 27 -0.20 12.48 8.65
CA ARG A 27 0.90 12.86 9.55
C ARG A 27 1.37 14.29 9.33
N GLN A 28 1.43 14.72 8.07
CA GLN A 28 1.84 16.08 7.71
C GLN A 28 0.74 17.11 8.01
N SER A 29 -0.53 16.69 7.97
CA SER A 29 -1.68 17.59 8.14
C SER A 29 -2.09 17.76 9.61
N PHE A 30 -1.81 16.77 10.47
CA PHE A 30 -2.22 16.76 11.87
C PHE A 30 -1.02 16.61 12.78
N THR A 31 -0.70 17.67 13.54
CA THR A 31 0.46 17.70 14.46
C THR A 31 0.42 16.60 15.52
N VAL A 32 -0.78 16.21 15.97
CA VAL A 32 -0.99 15.10 16.92
C VAL A 32 -0.51 13.75 16.37
N LEU A 33 -0.51 13.58 15.05
CA LEU A 33 -0.08 12.38 14.32
C LEU A 33 1.40 12.44 13.87
N ALA A 34 2.11 13.55 14.12
CA ALA A 34 3.49 13.69 13.68
C ALA A 34 4.48 12.68 14.34
N PRO A 35 4.41 12.40 15.67
CA PRO A 35 5.36 11.52 16.34
C PRO A 35 5.35 10.08 15.80
N LYS A 36 6.44 9.34 15.93
CA LYS A 36 6.60 8.00 15.30
C LYS A 36 5.64 6.92 15.85
N ASP A 37 5.21 7.10 17.09
CA ASP A 37 4.35 6.24 17.90
C ASP A 37 2.89 6.75 17.95
N ALA A 38 2.56 7.76 17.16
CA ALA A 38 1.26 8.43 17.21
C ALA A 38 0.19 7.78 16.31
N ALA A 39 0.46 6.63 15.67
CA ALA A 39 -0.53 6.01 14.80
C ALA A 39 -1.77 5.56 15.58
N GLY A 40 -1.65 5.27 16.87
CA GLY A 40 -2.78 4.93 17.75
C GLY A 40 -3.71 6.10 18.12
N ARG A 41 -3.35 7.33 17.72
CA ARG A 41 -4.10 8.55 18.08
C ARG A 41 -5.18 8.94 17.07
N LEU A 42 -5.26 8.24 15.93
CA LEU A 42 -6.38 8.43 15.02
C LEU A 42 -7.67 7.94 15.68
N ASP A 43 -8.68 8.79 15.75
CA ASP A 43 -10.01 8.46 16.26
C ASP A 43 -11.08 9.10 15.36
N LEU A 44 -11.71 8.30 14.50
CA LEU A 44 -12.78 8.75 13.61
C LEU A 44 -14.15 8.78 14.30
N LYS A 45 -14.24 8.37 15.58
CA LYS A 45 -15.44 8.57 16.42
C LYS A 45 -15.47 9.96 17.05
N ASP A 46 -14.32 10.62 17.17
CA ASP A 46 -14.25 12.03 17.56
C ASP A 46 -14.68 12.92 16.39
N ASP A 47 -15.79 13.66 16.57
CA ASP A 47 -16.41 14.45 15.50
C ASP A 47 -15.45 15.49 14.91
N ARG A 48 -14.61 16.12 15.74
CA ARG A 48 -13.64 17.14 15.28
C ARG A 48 -12.57 16.51 14.39
N THR A 49 -12.03 15.37 14.81
CA THR A 49 -11.05 14.60 14.04
C THR A 49 -11.67 14.11 12.74
N ARG A 50 -12.88 13.53 12.79
CA ARG A 50 -13.61 13.06 11.62
C ARG A 50 -13.83 14.16 10.59
N GLU A 51 -14.37 15.30 11.00
CA GLU A 51 -14.60 16.43 10.10
C GLU A 51 -13.30 16.94 9.46
N ALA A 52 -12.22 16.98 10.23
CA ALA A 52 -10.93 17.44 9.72
C ALA A 52 -10.35 16.47 8.70
N VAL A 53 -10.48 15.15 8.94
CA VAL A 53 -10.10 14.10 8.01
C VAL A 53 -10.98 14.14 6.75
N ASP A 54 -12.30 14.29 6.89
CA ASP A 54 -13.24 14.43 5.77
C ASP A 54 -12.80 15.56 4.82
N ARG A 55 -12.54 16.76 5.37
CA ARG A 55 -12.07 17.92 4.57
C ARG A 55 -10.76 17.66 3.85
N LEU A 56 -9.83 16.96 4.48
CA LEU A 56 -8.53 16.61 3.89
C LEU A 56 -8.69 15.59 2.75
N VAL A 57 -9.52 14.56 2.97
CA VAL A 57 -9.83 13.52 1.98
C VAL A 57 -10.55 14.10 0.77
N ASP A 58 -11.54 14.97 0.98
CA ASP A 58 -12.26 15.62 -0.12
C ASP A 58 -11.33 16.49 -0.97
N ARG A 59 -10.38 17.20 -0.33
CA ARG A 59 -9.35 17.95 -1.06
C ARG A 59 -8.44 17.03 -1.87
N PHE A 60 -7.99 15.92 -1.29
CA PHE A 60 -7.17 14.92 -1.97
C PHE A 60 -7.90 14.32 -3.19
N LEU A 61 -9.15 13.90 -3.01
CA LEU A 61 -9.99 13.39 -4.10
C LEU A 61 -10.28 14.44 -5.17
N GLY A 62 -10.33 15.72 -4.79
CA GLY A 62 -10.39 16.83 -5.72
C GLY A 62 -9.20 16.88 -6.69
N TYR A 63 -8.00 16.49 -6.25
CA TYR A 63 -6.84 16.36 -7.14
C TYR A 63 -6.92 15.10 -8.00
N VAL A 64 -7.31 13.97 -7.42
CA VAL A 64 -7.48 12.71 -8.17
C VAL A 64 -8.46 12.91 -9.32
N ARG A 65 -9.64 13.51 -9.06
CA ARG A 65 -10.65 13.78 -10.10
C ARG A 65 -10.15 14.68 -11.23
N ARG A 66 -9.26 15.63 -10.94
CA ARG A 66 -8.67 16.51 -11.97
C ARG A 66 -7.63 15.78 -12.81
N ALA A 67 -6.93 14.81 -12.23
CA ALA A 67 -5.93 14.00 -12.93
C ALA A 67 -6.59 12.88 -13.76
N ASP A 68 -7.54 12.16 -13.16
CA ASP A 68 -8.33 11.11 -13.79
C ASP A 68 -9.70 11.00 -13.10
N GLY A 69 -10.74 11.42 -13.81
CA GLY A 69 -12.11 11.44 -13.28
C GLY A 69 -12.72 10.05 -13.10
N LEU A 70 -12.34 9.07 -13.93
CA LEU A 70 -12.89 7.70 -13.88
C LEU A 70 -12.45 6.99 -12.60
N GLU A 71 -11.26 7.32 -12.14
CA GLU A 71 -10.61 6.68 -11.02
C GLU A 71 -10.99 7.26 -9.64
N ALA A 72 -11.70 8.38 -9.60
CA ALA A 72 -11.99 9.10 -8.37
C ALA A 72 -12.90 8.33 -7.40
N THR A 73 -13.89 7.60 -7.94
CA THR A 73 -14.83 6.79 -7.13
C THR A 73 -14.13 5.63 -6.44
N GLU A 74 -13.35 4.86 -7.19
CA GLU A 74 -12.58 3.73 -6.63
C GLU A 74 -11.55 4.22 -5.61
N THR A 75 -10.87 5.34 -5.90
CA THR A 75 -9.93 5.95 -4.96
C THR A 75 -10.61 6.36 -3.66
N ARG A 76 -11.82 6.94 -3.73
CA ARG A 76 -12.60 7.32 -2.54
C ARG A 76 -12.90 6.10 -1.68
N SER A 77 -13.39 5.02 -2.30
CA SER A 77 -13.68 3.77 -1.59
C SER A 77 -12.43 3.19 -0.93
N ALA A 78 -11.30 3.17 -1.63
CA ALA A 78 -10.03 2.67 -1.11
C ALA A 78 -9.49 3.51 0.07
N VAL A 79 -9.49 4.84 -0.05
CA VAL A 79 -9.07 5.75 1.03
C VAL A 79 -9.91 5.53 2.28
N TRP A 80 -11.23 5.47 2.14
CA TRP A 80 -12.11 5.27 3.30
C TRP A 80 -12.00 3.87 3.91
N SER A 81 -11.71 2.85 3.09
CA SER A 81 -11.41 1.51 3.60
C SER A 81 -10.16 1.52 4.47
N LEU A 82 -9.08 2.16 4.00
CA LEU A 82 -7.83 2.31 4.75
C LEU A 82 -8.02 3.12 6.04
N LEU A 83 -8.75 4.24 5.99
CA LEU A 83 -9.01 5.06 7.17
C LEU A 83 -9.78 4.31 8.26
N ARG A 84 -10.82 3.54 7.87
CA ARG A 84 -11.56 2.70 8.83
C ARG A 84 -10.71 1.56 9.39
N ASP A 85 -9.85 0.97 8.57
CA ASP A 85 -8.93 -0.07 9.02
C ASP A 85 -7.89 0.48 10.01
N TRP A 86 -7.35 1.67 9.74
CA TRP A 86 -6.45 2.36 10.67
C TRP A 86 -7.18 2.73 11.97
N ASP A 87 -8.35 3.35 11.91
CA ASP A 87 -9.15 3.68 13.10
C ASP A 87 -9.41 2.45 13.98
N ARG A 88 -9.76 1.31 13.36
CA ARG A 88 -9.93 0.04 14.07
C ARG A 88 -8.66 -0.42 14.77
N ARG A 89 -7.51 -0.40 14.07
CA ARG A 89 -6.20 -0.78 14.67
C ARG A 89 -5.79 0.19 15.78
N ALA A 90 -6.06 1.47 15.62
CA ALA A 90 -5.79 2.50 16.62
C ALA A 90 -6.67 2.30 17.87
N ALA A 91 -7.96 1.95 17.69
CA ALA A 91 -8.83 1.58 18.79
C ALA A 91 -8.33 0.33 19.54
N GLN A 92 -7.95 -0.73 18.83
CA GLN A 92 -7.38 -1.95 19.44
C GLN A 92 -6.12 -1.65 20.26
N ALA A 93 -5.22 -0.81 19.73
CA ALA A 93 -4.01 -0.42 20.45
C ALA A 93 -4.31 0.38 21.73
N ARG A 94 -5.28 1.31 21.67
CA ARG A 94 -5.75 2.05 22.85
C ARG A 94 -6.41 1.14 23.88
N GLU A 95 -7.22 0.18 23.44
CA GLU A 95 -7.87 -0.80 24.33
C GLU A 95 -6.85 -1.72 25.04
N ALA A 96 -5.73 -2.01 24.37
CA ALA A 96 -4.62 -2.79 24.92
C ALA A 96 -3.62 -1.97 25.76
N ASP A 97 -3.78 -0.65 25.84
CA ASP A 97 -2.79 0.30 26.40
C ASP A 97 -1.38 0.16 25.78
N GLU A 98 -1.34 -0.17 24.48
CA GLU A 98 -0.10 -0.34 23.72
C GLU A 98 0.06 0.74 22.64
N PRO A 99 1.28 1.25 22.39
CA PRO A 99 1.51 2.19 21.31
C PRO A 99 1.43 1.51 19.94
N LEU A 100 0.65 2.10 19.02
CA LEU A 100 0.69 1.75 17.60
C LEU A 100 1.66 2.68 16.87
N TYR A 101 2.71 2.10 16.30
CA TYR A 101 3.71 2.83 15.51
C TYR A 101 3.32 2.93 14.04
N TYR A 102 3.88 3.90 13.32
CA TYR A 102 3.75 3.91 11.86
C TYR A 102 4.52 2.77 11.20
N GLN A 103 5.73 2.51 11.68
CA GLN A 103 6.60 1.45 11.18
C GLN A 103 7.35 0.85 12.37
N ARG A 104 7.55 -0.46 12.34
CA ARG A 104 8.32 -1.16 13.38
C ARG A 104 9.78 -0.75 13.34
N THR A 105 10.33 -0.47 14.52
CA THR A 105 11.78 -0.43 14.76
C THR A 105 12.28 -1.74 15.35
N ASN A 106 11.46 -2.42 16.16
CA ASN A 106 11.74 -3.71 16.78
C ASN A 106 10.63 -4.73 16.46
N LYS A 107 10.91 -6.03 16.63
CA LYS A 107 9.99 -7.12 16.24
C LYS A 107 8.67 -7.12 17.01
N ASP A 108 8.69 -6.70 18.26
CA ASP A 108 7.54 -6.79 19.17
C ASP A 108 6.60 -5.57 19.09
N GLN A 109 6.95 -4.56 18.28
CA GLN A 109 6.13 -3.35 18.16
C GLN A 109 4.93 -3.59 17.23
N ALA A 110 3.73 -3.23 17.67
CA ALA A 110 2.58 -3.08 16.80
C ALA A 110 2.82 -1.93 15.81
N ALA A 111 2.54 -2.14 14.52
CA ALA A 111 2.71 -1.08 13.52
C ALA A 111 1.64 -1.11 12.43
N LEU A 112 1.33 0.07 11.92
CA LEU A 112 0.38 0.26 10.84
C LEU A 112 0.96 -0.19 9.49
N LEU A 113 2.25 0.09 9.24
CA LEU A 113 2.94 -0.26 8.00
C LEU A 113 3.99 -1.34 8.25
N LYS A 114 4.15 -2.24 7.28
CA LYS A 114 5.19 -3.27 7.26
C LYS A 114 5.96 -3.27 5.94
N ARG A 115 7.23 -3.69 6.02
CA ARG A 115 8.09 -3.89 4.85
C ARG A 115 7.83 -5.25 4.19
N SER A 116 8.27 -5.41 2.95
CA SER A 116 8.25 -6.72 2.28
C SER A 116 9.12 -7.72 3.03
N GLY A 117 8.66 -8.97 3.15
CA GLY A 117 9.34 -10.01 3.92
C GLY A 117 9.28 -9.85 5.44
N GLN A 118 8.70 -8.77 5.96
CA GLN A 118 8.51 -8.60 7.40
C GLN A 118 7.29 -9.42 7.88
N PRO A 119 7.47 -10.35 8.84
CA PRO A 119 6.36 -11.14 9.37
C PRO A 119 5.39 -10.28 10.19
N GLY A 120 4.18 -10.79 10.40
CA GLY A 120 3.15 -10.14 11.20
C GLY A 120 2.24 -9.17 10.44
N GLU A 121 1.40 -8.48 11.20
CA GLU A 121 0.37 -7.58 10.68
C GLU A 121 0.92 -6.21 10.24
N GLY A 122 0.17 -5.52 9.40
CA GLY A 122 0.48 -4.18 8.87
C GLY A 122 0.21 -4.11 7.37
N TRP A 123 -0.02 -2.91 6.86
CA TRP A 123 -0.14 -2.67 5.43
C TRP A 123 1.23 -2.77 4.77
N LEU A 124 1.32 -3.59 3.73
CA LEU A 124 2.52 -3.70 2.93
C LEU A 124 2.67 -2.43 2.10
N VAL A 125 3.66 -1.60 2.43
CA VAL A 125 4.06 -0.48 1.59
C VAL A 125 5.34 -0.88 0.88
N ALA A 126 5.36 -0.73 -0.44
CA ALA A 126 6.54 -1.09 -1.21
C ALA A 126 7.71 -0.16 -0.83
N ASP A 127 8.85 -0.75 -0.44
CA ASP A 127 10.09 0.00 -0.19
C ASP A 127 10.66 0.63 -1.48
N SER A 128 10.12 0.25 -2.65
CA SER A 128 10.46 0.76 -3.97
C SER A 128 9.23 0.78 -4.88
N MET A 129 9.03 1.89 -5.63
CA MET A 129 8.02 1.99 -6.69
C MET A 129 8.45 1.31 -8.00
N ARG A 130 9.68 0.77 -8.06
CA ARG A 130 10.11 -0.04 -9.21
C ARG A 130 9.46 -1.40 -9.10
N SER A 131 8.74 -1.81 -10.15
CA SER A 131 8.25 -3.18 -10.27
C SER A 131 9.46 -4.11 -10.21
N VAL A 132 9.59 -4.86 -9.13
CA VAL A 132 10.44 -6.05 -9.10
C VAL A 132 9.45 -7.18 -9.09
N GLU A 133 9.21 -7.77 -10.25
CA GLU A 133 8.51 -9.04 -10.32
C GLU A 133 9.26 -10.05 -9.44
N PRO A 134 8.56 -10.93 -8.70
CA PRO A 134 9.23 -11.97 -7.94
C PRO A 134 10.15 -12.75 -8.88
N ASN A 135 11.37 -13.04 -8.42
CA ASN A 135 12.38 -13.72 -9.22
C ASN A 135 11.82 -15.09 -9.65
N VAL A 136 11.40 -15.22 -10.91
CA VAL A 136 10.93 -16.49 -11.47
C VAL A 136 12.18 -17.28 -11.85
N ALA A 137 12.31 -18.49 -11.31
CA ALA A 137 13.29 -19.44 -11.80
C ALA A 137 12.86 -19.82 -13.23
N VAL A 138 13.58 -19.29 -14.23
CA VAL A 138 13.42 -19.70 -15.62
C VAL A 138 14.39 -20.86 -15.86
N GLU A 139 13.85 -22.05 -16.06
CA GLU A 139 14.61 -23.18 -16.57
C GLU A 139 14.69 -23.04 -18.09
N VAL A 140 15.91 -22.92 -18.61
CA VAL A 140 16.16 -22.85 -20.05
C VAL A 140 16.17 -24.28 -20.59
N GLN A 141 15.17 -24.64 -21.38
CA GLN A 141 15.19 -25.88 -22.14
C GLN A 141 15.63 -25.56 -23.57
N GLU A 142 16.79 -26.09 -23.96
CA GLU A 142 17.36 -25.95 -25.31
C GLU A 142 16.39 -26.52 -26.37
N PRO A 143 16.18 -25.84 -27.51
CA PRO A 143 15.33 -26.35 -28.57
C PRO A 143 16.01 -27.47 -29.36
N GLN A 144 15.43 -28.67 -29.24
CA GLN A 144 15.44 -29.80 -30.19
C GLN A 144 16.79 -30.50 -30.47
N GLU A 145 17.01 -31.62 -29.78
CA GLU A 145 17.63 -32.78 -30.42
C GLU A 145 16.75 -33.21 -31.61
N GLU A 146 17.33 -33.11 -32.81
CA GLU A 146 16.78 -33.60 -34.06
C GLU A 146 16.60 -35.13 -33.95
N VAL A 147 15.37 -35.60 -33.74
CA VAL A 147 15.05 -37.02 -33.84
C VAL A 147 15.07 -37.42 -35.32
N HIS A 148 16.23 -37.79 -35.83
CA HIS A 148 16.36 -38.48 -37.12
C HIS A 148 15.72 -39.87 -37.01
N ARG A 149 14.41 -39.96 -37.29
CA ARG A 149 13.75 -41.23 -37.58
C ARG A 149 13.83 -41.45 -39.09
N GLY A 150 14.90 -42.13 -39.51
CA GLY A 150 15.07 -42.57 -40.90
C GLY A 150 13.88 -43.44 -41.32
N GLU A 151 13.19 -43.00 -42.36
CA GLU A 151 12.34 -43.84 -43.18
C GLU A 151 13.26 -44.66 -44.09
N ASP A 152 13.39 -45.96 -43.83
CA ASP A 152 13.86 -46.91 -44.85
C ASP A 152 12.64 -47.68 -45.35
N GLN A 153 12.20 -47.31 -46.56
CA GLN A 153 11.41 -48.15 -47.43
C GLN A 153 12.37 -48.84 -48.41
N THR A 154 12.53 -50.16 -48.31
CA THR A 154 12.40 -51.07 -49.46
C THR A 154 12.05 -52.48 -48.98
#